data_AF-A0A831PJV6-F1
#
_entry.id   AF-A0A831PJV6-F1
#
_cell.length_a   1.000
_cell.length_b   1.000
_cell.length_c   1.000
_cell.angle_alpha   90.00
_cell.angle_beta   90.00
_cell.angle_gamma   90.00
#
_symmetry.space_group_name_H-M   'P 1'
#
loop_
_entity.id
_entity.type
_entity.pdbx_description
1 polymer ?
#
loop_
_entity_poly.entity_id
_entity_poly.type
_entity_poly.pdbx_seq_one_letter_code
_entity_poly.pdbx_strand_id
1 'polypeptide(L)' 'MQELNLPVYAFRIKTEGTKKYIFDSVRKRFVLLTPEEWVRQHFMRYLNEEKKYPESLMAVEKQITLNG' A
#
# COMPACT_ATOMS: atom_id res chain seq x y z
N MET A 1 12.21 -5.62 7.02
CA MET A 1 11.74 -5.31 5.65
C MET A 1 12.87 -4.61 4.93
N GLN A 2 12.95 -4.79 3.63
CA GLN A 2 14.03 -4.25 2.82
C GLN A 2 13.77 -2.76 2.54
N GLU A 3 14.85 -1.97 2.54
CA GLU A 3 14.85 -0.60 2.05
C GLU A 3 14.66 -0.60 0.53
N LEU A 4 13.73 0.21 0.04
CA LEU A 4 13.43 0.31 -1.39
C LEU A 4 14.12 1.55 -1.97
N ASN A 5 14.44 1.51 -3.26
CA ASN A 5 14.94 2.68 -3.99
C ASN A 5 13.81 3.67 -4.30
N LEU A 6 13.14 4.16 -3.25
CA LEU A 6 12.02 5.09 -3.26
C LEU A 6 12.22 6.13 -2.14
N PRO A 7 11.58 7.31 -2.22
CA PRO A 7 11.56 8.25 -1.10
C PRO A 7 11.08 7.59 0.20
N VAL A 8 11.49 8.16 1.33
CA VAL A 8 11.11 7.64 2.65
C VAL A 8 9.70 8.06 2.99
N TYR A 9 8.84 7.09 3.33
CA TYR A 9 7.45 7.33 3.72
C TYR A 9 7.17 6.86 5.13
N ALA A 10 6.30 7.59 5.82
CA ALA A 10 5.79 7.21 7.14
C ALA A 10 4.51 6.37 7.00
N PHE A 11 4.54 5.15 7.56
CA PHE A 11 3.38 4.25 7.56
C PHE A 11 2.85 4.01 8.96
N ARG A 12 1.52 3.91 9.06
CA ARG A 12 0.85 3.48 10.30
C ARG A 12 0.93 1.96 10.39
N ILE A 13 1.83 1.47 11.22
CA ILE A 13 2.03 0.04 11.48
C ILE A 13 1.56 -0.28 12.90
N LYS A 14 0.79 -1.35 13.06
CA LYS A 14 0.42 -1.90 14.37
C LYS A 14 0.91 -3.34 14.48
N THR A 15 1.18 -3.78 15.70
CA THR A 15 1.55 -5.17 15.99
C THR A 15 0.45 -5.80 16.83
N GLU A 16 -0.07 -6.93 16.40
CA GLU A 16 -1.06 -7.72 17.13
C GLU A 16 -0.51 -9.12 17.33
N GLY A 17 -0.11 -9.42 18.57
CA GLY A 17 0.65 -10.64 18.89
C GLY A 17 2.00 -10.67 18.16
N THR A 18 2.20 -11.70 17.33
CA THR A 18 3.41 -11.86 16.51
C THR A 18 3.30 -11.26 15.11
N LYS A 19 2.09 -10.83 14.70
CA LYS A 19 1.83 -10.34 13.35
C LYS A 19 1.88 -8.82 13.32
N LYS A 20 2.48 -8.27 12.26
CA LYS A 20 2.47 -6.84 11.96
C LYS A 20 1.43 -6.53 10.91
N TYR A 21 0.80 -5.38 11.02
CA TYR A 21 -0.21 -4.90 10.10
C TYR A 21 0.12 -3.47 9.70
N ILE A 22 -0.17 -3.12 8.45
CA ILE A 22 -0.01 -1.78 7.89
C ILE A 22 -1.36 -1.23 7.47
N PHE A 23 -1.59 0.07 7.70
CA PHE A 23 -2.82 0.72 7.24
C PHE A 23 -2.74 1.01 5.75
N ASP A 24 -3.70 0.46 4.99
CA ASP A 24 -3.90 0.75 3.57
C ASP A 24 -4.92 1.89 3.44
N SER A 25 -4.50 3.03 2.87
CA SER A 25 -5.36 4.22 2.76
C SER A 25 -6.46 4.08 1.71
N VAL A 26 -6.23 3.31 0.64
CA VAL A 26 -7.20 3.07 -0.43
C VAL A 26 -8.28 2.08 0.01
N ARG A 27 -7.89 0.98 0.68
CA ARG A 27 -8.83 -0.02 1.24
C ARG A 27 -9.39 0.38 2.61
N LYS A 28 -8.88 1.47 3.22
CA LYS A 28 -9.26 2.02 4.53
C LYS A 28 -9.26 0.99 5.68
N ARG A 29 -8.30 0.07 5.68
CA ARG A 29 -8.19 -1.00 6.69
C ARG A 29 -6.75 -1.38 6.97
N PHE A 30 -6.52 -2.02 8.12
CA PHE A 30 -5.23 -2.64 8.41
C PHE A 30 -5.14 -4.00 7.71
N VAL A 31 -4.04 -4.23 7.00
CA VAL A 31 -3.74 -5.46 6.27
C VAL A 31 -2.44 -6.07 6.77
N LEU A 32 -2.26 -7.38 6.62
CA LEU A 32 -1.06 -8.07 7.09
C LEU A 32 0.16 -7.51 6.38
N LEU A 33 1.18 -7.15 7.16
CA LEU A 33 2.42 -6.58 6.64
C LEU A 33 3.32 -7.69 6.09
N THR A 34 3.09 -8.04 4.83
CA THR A 34 3.94 -8.95 4.05
C THR A 34 4.99 -8.15 3.26
N PRO A 35 6.06 -8.79 2.75
CA PRO A 35 7.01 -8.12 1.86
C PRO A 35 6.34 -7.54 0.60
N GLU A 36 5.35 -8.23 0.04
CA GLU A 36 4.57 -7.74 -1.11
C GLU A 36 3.76 -6.49 -0.74
N GLU A 37 3.06 -6.52 0.39
CA GLU A 37 2.28 -5.38 0.88
C GLU A 37 3.19 -4.18 1.21
N TRP A 38 4.38 -4.42 1.75
CA TRP A 38 5.37 -3.36 1.98
C TRP A 38 5.71 -2.61 0.71
N VAL A 39 6.03 -3.34 -0.36
CA VAL A 39 6.31 -2.76 -1.67
C VAL A 39 5.08 -2.01 -2.20
N ARG A 40 3.89 -2.62 -2.11
CA ARG A 40 2.64 -2.02 -2.58
C ARG A 40 2.35 -0.67 -1.91
N GLN A 41 2.45 -0.60 -0.58
CA GLN A 41 2.19 0.63 0.16
C GLN A 41 3.22 1.74 -0.19
N HIS A 42 4.49 1.39 -0.46
CA HIS A 42 5.47 2.37 -0.96
C HIS A 42 5.12 2.92 -2.34
N PHE A 43 4.69 2.06 -3.26
CA PHE A 43 4.28 2.50 -4.59
C PHE A 43 3.00 3.36 -4.53
N MET A 44 2.06 3.05 -3.65
CA MET A 44 0.86 3.88 -3.46
C MET A 44 1.24 5.29 -2.99
N ARG A 45 2.15 5.41 -2.02
CA ARG A 45 2.67 6.71 -1.57
C ARG A 45 3.43 7.44 -2.67
N TYR A 46 4.29 6.75 -3.40
CA TYR A 46 5.01 7.33 -4.54
C TYR A 46 4.07 7.86 -5.63
N LEU A 47 3.03 7.10 -5.98
CA LEU A 47 2.06 7.53 -6.98
C LEU A 47 1.25 8.75 -6.51
N ASN A 48 0.87 8.80 -5.22
CA ASN A 48 0.15 9.95 -4.67
C ASN A 48 1.06 11.18 -4.50
N GLU A 49 2.15 11.05 -3.74
CA GLU A 49 2.96 12.19 -3.31
C GLU A 49 3.86 12.71 -4.42
N GLU A 50 4.53 11.83 -5.16
CA GLU A 50 5.52 12.22 -6.17
C GLU A 50 4.88 12.40 -7.54
N LYS A 51 3.98 11.49 -7.93
CA LYS A 51 3.33 11.52 -9.25
C LYS A 51 1.98 12.23 -9.27
N LYS A 52 1.47 12.67 -8.11
CA LYS A 52 0.22 13.43 -7.99
C LYS A 52 -1.01 12.68 -8.52
N TYR A 53 -0.97 11.35 -8.52
CA TYR A 53 -2.16 10.55 -8.80
C TYR A 53 -3.05 10.51 -7.55
N PRO A 54 -4.31 10.95 -7.63
CA PRO A 54 -5.18 10.97 -6.47
C PRO A 54 -5.53 9.53 -6.03
N GLU A 55 -5.52 9.28 -4.73
CA GLU A 55 -5.90 7.99 -4.12
C GLU A 55 -7.31 7.53 -4.52
N SER A 56 -8.22 8.46 -4.80
CA SER A 56 -9.59 8.15 -5.24
C SER A 56 -9.67 7.45 -6.60
N LEU A 57 -8.60 7.53 -7.41
CA LEU A 57 -8.51 6.86 -8.72
C LEU A 57 -7.68 5.58 -8.66
N MET A 58 -7.20 5.18 -7.47
CA MET A 58 -6.43 3.96 -7.28
C MET A 58 -7.33 2.81 -6.84
N ALA A 59 -7.05 1.61 -7.35
CA ALA A 59 -7.71 0.39 -6.92
C ALA A 59 -6.66 -0.69 -6.62
N VAL A 60 -6.81 -1.37 -5.48
CA VAL A 60 -5.93 -2.46 -5.05
C VAL A 60 -6.67 -3.79 -5.20
N GLU A 61 -6.04 -4.77 -5.85
CA GLU A 61 -6.58 -6.14 -6.04
C GLU A 61 -7.97 -6.16 -6.72
N LYS A 62 -8.22 -5.19 -7.62
CA LYS A 62 -9.48 -5.10 -8.35
C LYS A 62 -9.46 -6.04 -9.55
N GLN A 63 -10.38 -7.01 -9.56
CA GLN A 63 -10.67 -7.77 -10.76
C GLN A 63 -11.27 -6.86 -11.83
N ILE A 64 -10.77 -7.00 -13.06
CA ILE A 64 -11.32 -6.36 -14.25
C ILE A 64 -11.94 -7.44 -15.13
N THR A 65 -13.09 -7.15 -15.72
CA THR A 65 -13.67 -7.97 -16.78
C THR A 65 -13.18 -7.40 -18.11
N LEU A 66 -12.42 -8.20 -18.85
CA LEU A 66 -11.93 -7.82 -20.18
C LEU A 66 -12.63 -8.67 -21.22
N ASN A 67 -13.33 -8.01 -22.15
CA ASN A 67 -13.98 -8.61 -23.33
C ASN A 67 -15.11 -9.63 -23.11
N GLY A 68 -15.68 -9.75 -21.90
CA GLY A 68 -16.87 -10.57 -21.64
C GLY A 68 -16.56 -12.05 -21.43
#